data_AF-W2FWW8-F1
#
_entry.id   AF-W2FWW8-F1
#
_cell.length_a   1.000
_cell.length_b   1.000
_cell.length_c   1.000
_cell.angle_alpha   90.00
_cell.angle_beta   90.00
_cell.angle_gamma   90.00
#
_symmetry.space_group_name_H-M   'P 1'
#
loop_
_entity.id
_entity.type
_entity.pdbx_description
1 polymer ?
#
loop_
_entity_poly.entity_id
_entity_poly.type
_entity_poly.pdbx_seq_one_letter_code
_entity_poly.pdbx_strand_id
1 'polypeptide(L)'
;MGVLNYSANTQELLLQKHFLALEKSRGFLADILRDYQELLRHLRSFTSECVTLVDDAFIDSEGAVSVENEMAAMSFPLQLQEWMETVLAMIEHEVLRKARLVADLEYSDTGRLSIVSKQWSSKGAMSNIDNDYVQTGLQLPQTKSSAVPQSSDDTSKGKSKKKKKSKAKK
;
A
#
# COMPACT_ATOMS: atom_id res chain seq x y z
N MET A 1 11.58 -18.57 56.66
CA MET A 1 11.70 -17.49 55.65
C MET A 1 10.48 -17.58 54.75
N GLY A 2 9.41 -16.86 55.09
CA GLY A 2 8.06 -17.11 54.58
C GLY A 2 7.61 -16.14 53.49
N VAL A 3 6.46 -16.47 52.89
CA VAL A 3 5.71 -15.77 51.83
C VAL A 3 5.66 -14.24 51.96
N LEU A 4 5.77 -13.71 53.19
CA LEU A 4 5.83 -12.27 53.47
C LEU A 4 7.06 -11.54 52.86
N ASN A 5 8.21 -12.20 52.74
CA ASN A 5 9.38 -11.63 52.04
C ASN A 5 9.15 -11.54 50.52
N TYR A 6 8.35 -12.47 49.96
CA TYR A 6 7.93 -12.40 48.55
C TYR A 6 6.89 -11.31 48.33
N SER A 7 5.97 -11.08 49.28
CA SER A 7 5.00 -9.99 49.18
C SER A 7 5.63 -8.60 49.34
N ALA A 8 6.66 -8.47 50.19
CA ALA A 8 7.42 -7.23 50.34
C ALA A 8 8.17 -6.83 49.05
N ASN A 9 8.47 -7.81 48.18
CA ASN A 9 9.19 -7.60 46.94
C ASN A 9 8.30 -7.54 45.68
N THR A 10 6.98 -7.45 45.86
CA THR A 10 6.03 -7.46 44.73
C THR A 10 6.21 -6.24 43.82
N GLN A 11 6.51 -5.08 44.40
CA GLN A 11 6.69 -3.84 43.64
C GLN A 11 7.93 -3.90 42.74
N GLU A 12 9.06 -4.42 43.24
CA GLU A 12 10.28 -4.57 42.45
C GLU A 12 10.10 -5.61 41.35
N LEU A 13 9.43 -6.73 41.66
CA LEU A 13 9.09 -7.75 40.67
C LEU A 13 8.19 -7.20 39.57
N LEU A 14 7.14 -6.43 39.93
CA LEU A 14 6.25 -5.79 38.96
C LEU A 14 7.01 -4.79 38.08
N LEU A 15 7.91 -4.00 38.67
CA LEU A 15 8.74 -3.06 37.93
C LEU A 15 9.68 -3.77 36.96
N GLN A 16 10.33 -4.85 37.39
CA GLN A 16 11.18 -5.68 36.54
C GLN A 16 10.38 -6.30 35.38
N LYS A 17 9.18 -6.83 35.64
CA LYS A 17 8.30 -7.37 34.60
C LYS A 17 7.83 -6.29 33.63
N HIS A 18 7.55 -5.09 34.13
CA HIS A 18 7.17 -3.95 33.30
C HIS A 18 8.30 -3.58 32.33
N PHE A 19 9.52 -3.36 32.82
CA PHE A 19 10.67 -3.06 31.95
C PHE A 19 10.95 -4.16 30.93
N LEU A 20 10.86 -5.42 31.33
CA LEU A 20 11.00 -6.56 30.42
C LEU A 20 9.92 -6.57 29.32
N ALA A 21 8.69 -6.19 29.65
CA ALA A 21 7.62 -6.06 28.65
C ALA A 21 7.91 -4.91 27.67
N LEU A 22 8.42 -3.77 28.16
CA LEU A 22 8.80 -2.62 27.31
C LEU A 22 9.96 -2.96 26.37
N GLU A 23 10.96 -3.68 26.85
CA GLU A 23 12.09 -4.12 26.03
C GLU A 23 11.64 -5.10 24.94
N LYS A 24 10.77 -6.05 25.29
CA LYS A 24 10.16 -6.96 24.32
C LYS A 24 9.32 -6.22 23.27
N SER A 25 8.47 -5.29 23.68
CA SER A 25 7.65 -4.52 22.73
C SER A 25 8.51 -3.70 21.78
N ARG A 26 9.62 -3.13 22.27
CA ARG A 26 10.58 -2.43 21.43
C ARG A 26 11.25 -3.37 20.42
N GLY A 27 11.62 -4.58 20.84
CA GLY A 27 12.13 -5.62 19.95
C GLY A 27 11.14 -5.97 18.83
N PHE A 28 9.87 -6.20 19.18
CA PHE A 28 8.81 -6.47 18.20
C PHE A 28 8.64 -5.33 17.19
N LEU A 29 8.65 -4.08 17.64
CA LEU A 29 8.54 -2.93 16.73
C LEU A 29 9.75 -2.82 15.80
N ALA A 30 10.95 -3.11 16.29
CA ALA A 30 12.15 -3.13 15.47
C ALA A 30 12.11 -4.24 14.40
N ASP A 31 11.60 -5.43 14.74
CA ASP A 31 11.44 -6.52 13.79
C ASP A 31 10.40 -6.17 12.70
N ILE A 32 9.25 -5.60 13.08
CA ILE A 32 8.25 -5.12 12.11
C ILE A 32 8.85 -4.08 11.16
N LEU A 33 9.65 -3.13 11.67
CA LEU A 33 10.32 -2.14 10.82
C LEU A 33 11.33 -2.77 9.87
N ARG A 34 12.03 -3.82 10.30
CA ARG A 34 12.93 -4.58 9.45
C ARG A 34 12.17 -5.25 8.31
N ASP A 35 11.03 -5.85 8.59
CA ASP A 35 10.17 -6.47 7.57
C ASP A 35 9.66 -5.43 6.55
N TYR A 36 9.30 -4.23 7.01
CA TYR A 36 8.92 -3.13 6.12
C TYR A 36 10.07 -2.67 5.21
N GLN A 37 11.29 -2.57 5.75
CA GLN A 37 12.47 -2.22 4.96
C GLN A 37 12.82 -3.29 3.93
N GLU A 38 12.62 -4.56 4.28
CA GLU A 38 12.83 -5.68 3.37
C GLU A 38 11.80 -5.69 2.24
N LEU A 39 10.52 -5.45 2.54
CA LEU A 39 9.49 -5.24 1.53
C LEU A 39 9.84 -4.09 0.59
N LEU A 40 10.31 -2.98 1.14
CA LEU A 40 10.74 -1.83 0.35
C LEU A 40 11.92 -2.17 -0.57
N ARG A 41 12.88 -2.97 -0.10
CA ARG A 41 14.00 -3.46 -0.91
C ARG A 41 13.50 -4.30 -2.09
N HIS A 42 12.53 -5.19 -1.86
CA HIS A 42 11.91 -5.98 -2.92
C HIS A 42 11.15 -5.11 -3.92
N LEU A 43 10.40 -4.11 -3.47
CA LEU A 43 9.70 -3.17 -4.35
C LEU A 43 10.68 -2.39 -5.23
N ARG A 44 11.80 -1.92 -4.69
CA ARG A 44 12.85 -1.27 -5.49
C ARG A 44 13.41 -2.18 -6.57
N SER A 45 13.72 -3.43 -6.23
CA SER A 45 14.19 -4.44 -7.19
C SER A 45 13.16 -4.63 -8.30
N PHE A 46 11.90 -4.84 -7.93
CA PHE A 46 10.82 -5.05 -8.87
C PHE A 46 10.61 -3.85 -9.80
N THR A 47 10.62 -2.62 -9.27
CA THR A 47 10.55 -1.42 -10.11
C THR A 47 11.73 -1.32 -11.07
N SER A 48 12.95 -1.61 -10.60
CA SER A 48 14.12 -1.60 -11.49
C SER A 48 14.06 -2.67 -12.58
N GLU A 49 13.54 -3.86 -12.28
CA GLU A 49 13.33 -4.93 -13.26
C GLU A 49 12.29 -4.51 -14.30
N CYS A 50 11.20 -3.86 -13.89
CA CYS A 50 10.21 -3.32 -14.81
C CYS A 50 10.81 -2.26 -15.75
N VAL A 51 11.66 -1.37 -15.25
CA VAL A 51 12.38 -0.39 -16.10
C VAL A 51 13.19 -1.11 -17.17
N THR A 52 13.98 -2.12 -16.79
CA THR A 52 14.79 -2.87 -17.77
C THR A 52 13.95 -3.57 -18.83
N LEU A 53 12.80 -4.15 -18.46
CA LEU A 53 11.90 -4.80 -19.42
C LEU A 53 11.26 -3.80 -20.38
N VAL A 54 10.95 -2.59 -19.89
CA VAL A 54 10.43 -1.51 -20.72
C VAL A 54 11.50 -1.04 -21.71
N ASP A 55 12.71 -0.80 -21.24
CA ASP A 55 13.86 -0.40 -22.07
C ASP A 55 14.20 -1.46 -23.14
N ASP A 56 14.22 -2.75 -22.78
CA ASP A 56 14.45 -3.85 -23.72
C ASP A 56 13.34 -3.89 -24.80
N ALA A 57 12.09 -3.69 -24.40
CA ALA A 57 10.96 -3.62 -25.34
C ALA A 57 11.07 -2.41 -26.29
N PHE A 58 11.65 -1.30 -25.84
CA PHE A 58 11.95 -0.15 -26.72
C PHE A 58 12.99 -0.51 -27.77
N ILE A 59 14.09 -1.16 -27.38
CA ILE A 59 15.19 -1.57 -28.27
C ILE A 59 14.67 -2.57 -29.32
N ASP A 60 13.87 -3.56 -28.92
CA ASP A 60 13.32 -4.57 -29.83
C ASP A 60 12.27 -3.99 -30.81
N SER A 61 11.60 -2.90 -30.42
CA SER A 61 10.56 -2.25 -31.24
C SER A 61 11.10 -1.36 -32.35
N GLU A 62 12.36 -0.90 -32.28
CA GLU A 62 12.99 0.05 -33.20
C GLU A 62 13.09 -0.47 -34.67
N GLY A 63 12.69 -1.72 -34.93
CA GLY A 63 12.56 -2.33 -36.25
C GLY A 63 11.13 -2.38 -36.85
N ALA A 64 10.10 -1.84 -36.18
CA ALA A 64 8.70 -1.95 -36.60
C ALA A 64 8.23 -0.77 -37.49
N VAL A 65 7.41 -1.09 -38.51
CA VAL A 65 7.18 -0.24 -39.70
C VAL A 65 6.16 0.91 -39.49
N SER A 66 5.68 1.20 -38.27
CA SER A 66 4.64 2.22 -38.06
C SER A 66 4.73 2.95 -36.70
N VAL A 67 5.17 4.19 -36.77
CA VAL A 67 5.38 5.13 -35.64
C VAL A 67 4.12 5.37 -34.79
N GLU A 68 2.92 5.36 -35.39
CA GLU A 68 1.66 5.59 -34.66
C GLU A 68 1.27 4.40 -33.78
N ASN A 69 1.62 3.18 -34.19
CA ASN A 69 1.30 1.97 -33.42
C ASN A 69 2.32 1.73 -32.29
N GLU A 70 3.58 2.17 -32.49
CA GLU A 70 4.62 2.22 -31.47
C GLU A 70 4.26 3.16 -30.33
N MET A 71 3.88 4.41 -30.62
CA MET A 71 3.54 5.40 -29.58
C MET A 71 2.38 4.93 -28.68
N ALA A 72 1.38 4.25 -29.26
CA ALA A 72 0.26 3.69 -28.51
C ALA A 72 0.69 2.49 -27.65
N ALA A 73 1.54 1.60 -28.17
CA ALA A 73 2.06 0.44 -27.44
C ALA A 73 2.99 0.82 -26.29
N MET A 74 3.72 1.94 -26.41
CA MET A 74 4.69 2.43 -25.42
C MET A 74 4.06 3.26 -24.29
N SER A 75 2.85 3.79 -24.49
CA SER A 75 2.20 4.68 -23.53
C SER A 75 1.88 4.01 -22.18
N PHE A 76 1.39 2.76 -22.20
CA PHE A 76 1.01 2.06 -20.97
C PHE A 76 2.22 1.59 -20.14
N PRO A 77 3.29 1.00 -20.73
CA PRO A 77 4.49 0.65 -19.97
C PRO A 77 5.15 1.85 -19.27
N LEU A 78 5.24 3.00 -19.95
CA LEU A 78 5.73 4.24 -19.34
C LEU A 78 4.83 4.70 -18.19
N GLN A 79 3.51 4.70 -18.39
CA GLN A 79 2.56 5.07 -17.34
C GLN A 79 2.63 4.13 -16.14
N LEU A 80 2.88 2.83 -16.37
CA LEU A 80 3.11 1.83 -15.34
C LEU A 80 4.37 2.13 -14.53
N GLN A 81 5.47 2.45 -15.19
CA GLN A 81 6.71 2.84 -14.52
C GLN A 81 6.51 4.07 -13.63
N GLU A 82 5.90 5.14 -14.16
CA GLU A 82 5.63 6.36 -13.40
C GLU A 82 4.75 6.09 -12.16
N TRP A 83 3.72 5.25 -12.32
CA TRP A 83 2.88 4.84 -11.21
C TRP A 83 3.67 4.04 -10.16
N MET A 84 4.49 3.08 -10.59
CA MET A 84 5.32 2.28 -9.68
C MET A 84 6.32 3.14 -8.91
N GLU A 85 6.96 4.11 -9.55
CA GLU A 85 7.86 5.08 -8.91
C GLU A 85 7.12 5.93 -7.87
N THR A 86 5.92 6.40 -8.21
CA THR A 86 5.08 7.19 -7.29
C THR A 86 4.66 6.37 -6.06
N VAL A 87 4.21 5.12 -6.27
CA VAL A 87 3.86 4.21 -5.18
C VAL A 87 5.06 3.88 -4.30
N LEU A 88 6.21 3.64 -4.92
CA LEU A 88 7.45 3.37 -4.20
C LEU A 88 7.83 4.55 -3.30
N ALA A 89 7.81 5.78 -3.81
CA ALA A 89 8.10 6.98 -3.03
C ALA A 89 7.15 7.14 -1.82
N MET A 90 5.84 6.91 -2.01
CA MET A 90 4.87 6.93 -0.91
C MET A 90 5.22 5.91 0.18
N ILE A 91 5.58 4.68 -0.21
CA ILE A 91 5.95 3.62 0.74
C ILE A 91 7.26 3.98 1.46
N GLU A 92 8.26 4.50 0.77
CA GLU A 92 9.52 4.95 1.37
C GLU A 92 9.29 6.00 2.46
N HIS A 93 8.51 7.03 2.15
CA HIS A 93 8.16 8.07 3.10
C HIS A 93 7.37 7.52 4.28
N GLU A 94 6.45 6.57 4.06
CA GLU A 94 5.70 5.93 5.13
C GLU A 94 6.61 5.10 6.05
N VAL A 95 7.58 4.35 5.51
CA VAL A 95 8.55 3.59 6.31
C VAL A 95 9.42 4.52 7.15
N LEU A 96 9.93 5.61 6.58
CA LEU A 96 10.71 6.60 7.31
C LEU A 96 9.90 7.26 8.44
N ARG A 97 8.62 7.56 8.18
CA ARG A 97 7.70 8.09 9.19
C ARG A 97 7.50 7.10 10.33
N LYS A 98 7.22 5.82 10.03
CA LYS A 98 7.06 4.77 11.05
C LYS A 98 8.35 4.55 11.85
N ALA A 99 9.52 4.60 11.21
CA ALA A 99 10.80 4.48 11.88
C ALA A 99 11.01 5.61 12.91
N ARG A 100 10.67 6.86 12.56
CA ARG A 100 10.71 7.99 13.50
C ARG A 100 9.72 7.81 14.65
N LEU A 101 8.50 7.36 14.38
CA LEU A 101 7.51 7.09 15.42
C LEU A 101 8.01 6.08 16.47
N VAL A 102 8.71 5.04 16.04
CA VAL A 102 9.30 4.03 16.95
C VAL A 102 10.53 4.57 17.68
N ALA A 103 11.34 5.43 17.03
CA ALA A 103 12.50 6.05 17.66
C ALA A 103 12.11 7.04 18.78
N ASP A 104 11.03 7.80 18.58
CA ASP A 104 10.54 8.82 19.51
C ASP A 104 9.59 8.27 20.59
N LEU A 105 9.53 6.94 20.72
CA LEU A 105 8.53 6.25 21.53
C LEU A 105 8.92 6.26 23.02
N GLU A 106 8.21 7.09 23.79
CA GLU A 106 8.38 7.21 25.24
C GLU A 106 7.28 6.43 25.97
N TYR A 107 7.66 5.35 26.66
CA TYR A 107 6.72 4.46 27.34
C TYR A 107 6.20 5.00 28.69
N SER A 108 6.85 6.02 29.25
CA SER A 108 6.43 6.68 30.49
C SER A 108 5.21 7.59 30.30
N ASP A 109 4.99 8.12 29.11
CA ASP A 109 3.89 9.03 28.79
C ASP A 109 2.79 8.29 28.01
N THR A 110 1.76 7.86 28.74
CA THR A 110 0.60 7.17 28.17
C THR A 110 -0.19 8.04 27.17
N GLY A 111 -0.20 9.35 27.35
CA GLY A 111 -0.86 10.30 26.44
C GLY A 111 -0.15 10.32 25.09
N ARG A 112 1.18 10.47 25.10
CA ARG A 112 2.00 10.37 23.88
C ARG A 112 1.90 9.00 23.23
N LEU A 113 1.92 7.92 24.01
CA LEU A 113 1.79 6.55 23.49
C LEU A 113 0.47 6.35 22.75
N SER A 114 -0.63 6.90 23.28
CA SER A 114 -1.95 6.88 22.62
C SER A 114 -1.95 7.66 21.30
N ILE A 115 -1.29 8.82 21.26
CA ILE A 115 -1.17 9.62 20.04
C ILE A 115 -0.36 8.86 18.98
N VAL A 116 0.81 8.33 19.35
CA VAL A 116 1.68 7.54 18.46
C VAL A 116 0.96 6.30 17.94
N SER A 117 0.22 5.60 18.80
CA SER A 117 -0.60 4.44 18.42
C SER A 117 -1.60 4.78 17.31
N LYS A 118 -2.30 5.92 17.41
CA LYS A 118 -3.24 6.38 16.38
C LYS A 118 -2.56 6.72 15.05
N GLN A 119 -1.31 7.15 15.10
CA GLN A 119 -0.52 7.50 13.91
C GLN A 119 0.10 6.28 13.21
N TRP A 120 0.11 5.11 13.87
CA TRP A 120 0.70 3.89 13.32
C TRP A 120 -0.01 3.38 12.06
N SER A 121 -1.32 3.58 11.95
CA SER A 121 -2.11 3.12 10.80
C SER A 121 -1.73 3.86 9.51
N SER A 122 -1.58 3.10 8.40
CA SER A 122 -1.42 3.65 7.04
C SER A 122 -2.73 4.15 6.42
N LYS A 123 -3.86 4.03 7.13
CA LYS A 123 -5.16 4.62 6.74
C LYS A 123 -5.47 5.91 7.50
N GLY A 124 -4.56 6.35 8.36
CA GLY A 124 -4.74 7.56 9.16
C GLY A 124 -4.40 8.82 8.37
N ALA A 125 -4.88 9.97 8.86
CA ALA A 125 -4.61 11.28 8.27
C ALA A 125 -3.11 11.65 8.18
N MET A 126 -2.26 11.00 8.98
CA MET A 126 -0.81 11.22 8.98
C MET A 126 -0.06 10.22 8.09
N SER A 127 -0.75 9.38 7.32
CA SER A 127 -0.10 8.45 6.40
C SER A 127 0.42 9.17 5.17
N ASN A 128 1.57 8.72 4.68
CA ASN A 128 2.12 9.15 3.40
C ASN A 128 1.60 8.33 2.21
N ILE A 129 0.63 7.43 2.43
CA ILE A 129 0.05 6.57 1.40
C ILE A 129 -1.35 7.06 1.05
N ASP A 130 -1.50 7.51 -0.20
CA ASP A 130 -2.82 7.67 -0.81
C ASP A 130 -3.37 6.26 -1.16
N ASN A 131 -4.23 5.76 -0.28
CA ASN A 131 -4.80 4.42 -0.44
C ASN A 131 -5.73 4.34 -1.64
N ASP A 132 -6.41 5.43 -2.00
CA ASP A 132 -7.34 5.45 -3.13
C ASP A 132 -6.55 5.38 -4.44
N TYR A 133 -5.45 6.13 -4.54
CA TYR A 133 -4.53 6.06 -5.69
C TYR A 133 -3.92 4.66 -5.86
N VAL A 134 -3.39 4.08 -4.77
CA VAL A 134 -2.75 2.76 -4.81
C VAL A 134 -3.76 1.66 -5.15
N GLN A 135 -4.98 1.72 -4.61
CA GLN A 135 -6.00 0.69 -4.86
C GLN A 135 -6.68 0.83 -6.22
N THR A 136 -6.90 2.06 -6.68
CA THR A 136 -7.47 2.29 -8.02
C THR A 136 -6.51 1.79 -9.10
N GLY A 137 -5.22 1.98 -8.89
CA GLY A 137 -4.17 1.51 -9.79
C GLY A 137 -4.28 2.12 -11.19
N LEU A 138 -3.60 1.48 -12.14
CA LEU A 138 -3.68 1.84 -13.55
C LEU A 138 -4.76 1.03 -14.26
N GLN A 139 -5.49 1.68 -15.16
CA GLN A 139 -6.39 0.97 -16.05
C GLN A 139 -5.58 0.18 -17.07
N LEU A 140 -5.76 -1.14 -17.08
CA LEU A 140 -5.16 -2.00 -18.08
C LEU A 140 -5.68 -1.66 -19.47
N PRO A 141 -4.82 -1.68 -20.51
CA PRO A 141 -5.26 -1.48 -21.89
C PRO A 141 -6.31 -2.54 -22.22
N GLN A 142 -7.48 -2.10 -22.66
CA GLN A 142 -8.49 -3.05 -23.15
C GLN A 142 -7.98 -3.66 -24.45
N THR A 143 -7.67 -4.96 -24.43
CA THR A 143 -7.54 -5.71 -25.66
C THR A 143 -8.89 -5.62 -26.36
N LYS A 144 -8.93 -4.94 -27.52
CA LYS A 144 -10.07 -5.04 -28.42
C LYS A 144 -10.12 -6.51 -28.85
N SER A 145 -10.83 -7.33 -28.10
CA SER A 145 -11.28 -8.63 -28.56
C SER A 145 -12.13 -8.33 -29.78
N SER A 146 -11.55 -8.48 -30.97
CA SER A 146 -12.31 -8.72 -32.18
C SER A 146 -12.99 -10.06 -31.97
N ALA A 147 -14.10 -10.04 -31.22
CA ALA A 147 -15.10 -11.06 -31.28
C ALA A 147 -15.47 -11.17 -32.77
N VAL A 148 -14.97 -12.21 -33.41
CA VAL A 148 -15.48 -12.68 -34.70
C VAL A 148 -17.00 -12.69 -34.55
N PRO A 149 -17.76 -11.94 -35.37
CA PRO A 149 -19.19 -11.92 -35.23
C PRO A 149 -19.71 -13.30 -35.61
N GLN A 150 -20.01 -14.13 -34.61
CA GLN A 150 -20.87 -15.28 -34.80
C GLN A 150 -22.25 -14.74 -35.13
N SER A 151 -22.53 -14.76 -36.43
CA SER A 151 -23.87 -14.88 -37.03
C SER A 151 -24.85 -15.55 -36.06
N SER A 152 -25.79 -14.77 -35.56
CA SER A 152 -27.09 -15.28 -35.12
C SER A 152 -28.14 -14.20 -35.39
N ASP A 153 -28.87 -14.40 -36.48
CA ASP A 153 -30.28 -14.02 -36.56
C ASP A 153 -30.98 -14.50 -35.29
N ASP A 154 -31.68 -13.64 -34.56
CA ASP A 154 -33.11 -13.43 -34.78
C ASP A 154 -33.73 -12.56 -33.65
N THR A 155 -34.64 -11.69 -34.08
CA THR A 155 -35.73 -11.01 -33.36
C THR A 155 -35.82 -11.02 -31.81
N SER A 156 -35.86 -9.83 -31.20
CA SER A 156 -37.07 -9.32 -30.52
C SER A 156 -36.91 -7.93 -29.88
N LYS A 157 -37.90 -7.08 -30.17
CA LYS A 157 -38.10 -5.72 -29.65
C LYS A 157 -38.42 -5.73 -28.15
N GLY A 158 -37.85 -4.77 -27.39
CA GLY A 158 -38.25 -4.51 -26.01
C GLY A 158 -37.87 -3.11 -25.52
N LYS A 159 -38.52 -2.08 -26.08
CA LYS A 159 -38.34 -0.66 -25.73
C LYS A 159 -39.24 -0.33 -24.53
N SER A 160 -38.69 -0.06 -23.34
CA SER A 160 -39.46 0.59 -22.25
C SER A 160 -38.63 1.59 -21.44
N LYS A 161 -39.18 2.80 -21.34
CA LYS A 161 -38.61 4.04 -20.83
C LYS A 161 -38.52 4.11 -19.30
N LYS A 162 -37.40 4.70 -18.85
CA LYS A 162 -37.13 5.43 -17.60
C LYS A 162 -38.33 6.28 -17.10
N LYS A 163 -38.63 6.24 -15.80
CA LYS A 163 -39.38 7.29 -15.09
C LYS A 163 -38.77 7.57 -13.71
N LYS A 164 -38.41 8.84 -13.48
CA LYS A 164 -37.84 9.40 -12.23
C LYS A 164 -38.86 10.39 -11.65
N LYS A 165 -39.19 10.32 -10.34
CA LYS A 165 -39.14 11.41 -9.34
C LYS A 165 -40.07 11.21 -8.12
N SER A 166 -39.44 11.36 -6.95
CA SER A 166 -39.80 12.08 -5.71
C SER A 166 -41.14 11.85 -4.99
N LYS A 167 -41.05 11.60 -3.67
CA LYS A 167 -41.66 12.48 -2.65
C LYS A 167 -41.06 12.27 -1.26
N ALA A 168 -40.68 13.36 -0.62
CA ALA A 168 -40.39 13.46 0.80
C ALA A 168 -41.68 13.43 1.63
N LYS A 169 -41.62 12.87 2.84
CA LYS A 169 -42.34 13.32 4.04
C LYS A 169 -41.89 12.51 5.26
N LYS A 170 -41.27 13.17 6.23
CA LYS A 170 -41.65 13.02 7.63
C LYS A 170 -41.40 14.35 8.32
#